data_AF-A0A537Y487-F1
#
_entry.id   AF-A0A537Y487-F1
#
_cell.length_a   1.000
_cell.length_b   1.000
_cell.length_c   1.000
_cell.angle_alpha   90.00
_cell.angle_beta   90.00
_cell.angle_gamma   90.00
#
_symmetry.space_group_name_H-M   'P 1'
#
loop_
_entity.id
_entity.type
_entity.pdbx_description
1 polymer ?
#
loop_
_entity_poly.entity_id
_entity_poly.type
_entity_poly.pdbx_seq_one_letter_code
_entity_poly.pdbx_strand_id
1 'polypeptide(L)'
;MAGVPVRRRQMETHAQEGTLTTTIDGREHEVGVGDTVFIPRGSVHHHQNLGEVAARALTALTPGRIGRRYFEEMAELINAPGKPDEAKLREIMMRHGLVPA
;
A
#
# COMPACT_ATOMS: atom_id res chain seq x y z
N MET A 1 -5.18 -36.46 3.58
CA MET A 1 -5.01 -35.14 4.24
C MET A 1 -4.46 -34.18 3.19
N ALA A 2 -5.31 -33.37 2.56
CA ALA A 2 -4.83 -32.35 1.63
C ALA A 2 -4.25 -31.19 2.46
N GLY A 3 -2.94 -30.95 2.34
CA GLY A 3 -2.28 -29.84 3.02
C GLY A 3 -2.85 -28.50 2.53
N VAL A 4 -3.17 -27.62 3.48
CA VAL A 4 -3.65 -26.26 3.18
C VAL A 4 -2.49 -25.44 2.60
N PRO A 5 -2.65 -24.78 1.44
CA PRO A 5 -1.60 -23.92 0.90
C PRO A 5 -1.36 -22.74 1.84
N VAL A 6 -0.18 -22.72 2.48
CA VAL A 6 0.25 -21.60 3.33
C VAL A 6 0.85 -20.53 2.42
N ARG A 7 0.09 -19.48 2.09
CA ARG A 7 0.68 -18.31 1.40
C ARG A 7 1.65 -17.63 2.36
N ARG A 8 2.94 -17.60 2.02
CA ARG A 8 3.95 -16.80 2.73
C ARG A 8 3.66 -15.32 2.45
N ARG A 9 2.82 -14.69 3.28
CA ARG A 9 2.25 -13.37 3.00
C ARG A 9 3.30 -12.26 3.03
N GLN A 10 3.08 -11.19 2.27
CA GLN A 10 3.80 -9.92 2.43
C GLN A 10 2.82 -8.77 2.65
N MET A 11 1.91 -8.52 1.71
CA MET A 11 0.85 -7.53 1.88
C MET A 11 -0.42 -7.93 1.13
N GLU A 12 -1.58 -7.58 1.68
CA GLU A 12 -2.89 -7.74 1.05
C GLU A 12 -3.67 -6.45 1.21
N THR A 13 -4.38 -6.06 0.15
CA THR A 13 -5.24 -4.88 0.18
C THR A 13 -6.64 -5.27 -0.26
N HIS A 14 -7.61 -5.07 0.64
CA HIS A 14 -9.02 -5.36 0.44
C HIS A 14 -9.81 -4.06 0.31
N ALA A 15 -10.55 -3.89 -0.79
CA ALA A 15 -11.33 -2.69 -1.01
C ALA A 15 -12.69 -2.76 -0.29
N GLN A 16 -13.02 -1.68 0.41
CA GLN A 16 -14.22 -1.50 1.22
C GLN A 16 -15.20 -0.53 0.57
N GLU A 17 -14.69 0.50 -0.11
CA GLU A 17 -15.47 1.50 -0.83
C GLU A 17 -14.73 1.91 -2.11
N GLY A 18 -15.47 2.27 -3.15
CA GLY A 18 -14.91 2.70 -4.43
C GLY A 18 -14.06 1.63 -5.11
N THR A 19 -13.13 2.09 -5.96
CA THR A 19 -12.19 1.24 -6.70
C THR A 19 -10.78 1.78 -6.50
N LEU A 20 -9.87 0.92 -6.07
CA LEU A 20 -8.46 1.25 -5.89
C LEU A 20 -7.65 0.66 -7.04
N THR A 21 -6.91 1.48 -7.78
CA THR A 21 -5.93 1.01 -8.76
C THR A 21 -4.64 0.67 -8.02
N THR A 22 -4.25 -0.59 -8.02
CA THR A 22 -3.01 -1.07 -7.43
C THR A 22 -2.07 -1.52 -8.53
N THR A 23 -0.91 -0.87 -8.65
CA THR A 23 0.13 -1.31 -9.57
C THR A 23 1.10 -2.23 -8.84
N ILE A 24 1.41 -3.39 -9.42
CA ILE A 24 2.35 -4.37 -8.88
C ILE A 24 3.31 -4.77 -10.00
N ASP A 25 4.61 -4.49 -9.82
CA ASP A 25 5.66 -4.73 -10.81
C ASP A 25 5.29 -4.21 -12.20
N GLY A 26 4.73 -2.98 -12.24
CA GLY A 26 4.31 -2.29 -13.45
C GLY A 26 2.98 -2.76 -14.06
N ARG A 27 2.27 -3.70 -13.44
CA ARG A 27 0.93 -4.14 -13.88
C ARG A 27 -0.16 -3.54 -13.01
N GLU A 28 -1.14 -2.91 -13.63
CA GLU A 28 -2.30 -2.36 -12.94
C GLU A 28 -3.34 -3.43 -12.61
N HIS A 29 -3.93 -3.30 -11.44
CA HIS A 29 -5.02 -4.11 -10.95
C HIS A 29 -6.10 -3.18 -10.39
N GLU A 30 -7.31 -3.23 -10.96
CA GLU A 30 -8.47 -2.59 -10.34
C GLU A 30 -8.98 -3.48 -9.20
N VAL A 31 -9.12 -2.90 -8.01
CA VAL A 31 -9.59 -3.58 -6.81
C VAL A 31 -10.91 -2.94 -6.39
N GLY A 32 -12.03 -3.55 -6.77
CA GLY A 32 -13.37 -3.07 -6.44
C GLY A 32 -13.85 -3.55 -5.08
N VAL A 33 -14.96 -3.00 -4.60
CA VAL A 33 -15.55 -3.37 -3.30
C VAL A 33 -15.72 -4.88 -3.17
N GLY A 34 -15.16 -5.47 -2.11
CA GLY A 34 -15.17 -6.92 -1.89
C GLY A 34 -13.95 -7.65 -2.47
N ASP A 35 -13.24 -7.06 -3.42
CA ASP A 35 -12.03 -7.64 -3.99
C ASP A 35 -10.85 -7.53 -3.04
N THR A 36 -9.86 -8.40 -3.25
CA THR A 36 -8.58 -8.37 -2.54
C THR A 36 -7.45 -8.59 -3.53
N VAL A 37 -6.44 -7.74 -3.48
CA VAL A 37 -5.19 -7.94 -4.22
C VAL A 37 -4.10 -8.43 -3.26
N PHE A 38 -3.36 -9.43 -3.70
CA PHE A 38 -2.17 -9.93 -3.00
C PHE A 38 -0.92 -9.33 -3.61
N ILE A 39 -0.04 -8.80 -2.76
CA ILE A 39 1.20 -8.16 -3.18
C ILE A 39 2.36 -9.08 -2.76
N PRO A 40 3.03 -9.73 -3.72
CA PRO A 40 4.09 -10.69 -3.44
C PRO A 40 5.33 -10.08 -2.82
N ARG A 41 6.05 -10.90 -2.04
CA ARG A 41 7.29 -10.48 -1.37
C ARG A 41 8.31 -9.87 -2.35
N GLY A 42 8.58 -8.58 -2.19
CA GLY A 42 9.63 -7.87 -2.93
C GLY A 42 9.13 -7.16 -4.18
N SER A 43 7.84 -7.25 -4.50
CA SER A 43 7.25 -6.50 -5.60
C SER A 43 7.22 -5.01 -5.29
N VAL A 44 7.60 -4.21 -6.30
CA VAL A 44 7.39 -2.76 -6.28
C VAL A 44 5.90 -2.53 -6.51
N HIS A 45 5.27 -1.76 -5.63
CA HIS A 45 3.85 -1.48 -5.72
C HIS A 45 3.51 -0.09 -5.23
N HIS A 46 2.39 0.43 -5.73
CA HIS A 46 1.76 1.65 -5.24
C HIS A 46 0.25 1.58 -5.48
N HIS A 47 -0.49 2.37 -4.70
CA HIS A 47 -1.94 2.47 -4.79
C HIS A 47 -2.35 3.86 -5.26
N GLN A 48 -3.34 3.94 -6.13
CA GLN A 48 -3.90 5.19 -6.63
C GLN A 48 -5.42 5.11 -6.60
N ASN A 49 -6.05 6.21 -6.24
CA ASN A 49 -7.47 6.42 -6.53
C ASN A 49 -7.55 7.25 -7.81
N LEU A 50 -7.82 6.60 -8.95
CA LEU A 50 -7.97 7.25 -10.25
C LEU A 50 -9.43 7.59 -10.58
N GLY A 51 -10.37 7.18 -9.73
CA GLY A 51 -11.80 7.43 -9.91
C GLY A 51 -12.25 8.80 -9.39
N GLU A 52 -13.50 9.14 -9.69
CA GLU A 52 -14.12 10.42 -9.27
C GLU A 52 -14.65 10.39 -7.83
N VAL A 53 -14.76 9.20 -7.23
CA VAL A 53 -15.25 8.99 -5.88
C VAL A 53 -14.14 8.55 -4.95
N ALA A 54 -14.31 8.76 -3.64
CA ALA A 54 -13.37 8.25 -2.64
C ALA A 54 -13.31 6.72 -2.68
N ALA A 55 -12.09 6.18 -2.59
CA ALA A 55 -11.84 4.77 -2.37
C ALA A 55 -11.34 4.53 -0.94
N ARG A 56 -11.77 3.43 -0.32
CA ARG A 56 -11.33 3.00 1.01
C ARG A 56 -10.90 1.54 0.95
N ALA A 57 -9.75 1.24 1.54
CA ALA A 57 -9.23 -0.12 1.58
C ALA A 57 -8.59 -0.43 2.94
N LEU A 58 -8.62 -1.72 3.31
CA LEU A 58 -7.87 -2.26 4.43
C LEU A 58 -6.63 -2.97 3.90
N THR A 59 -5.46 -2.53 4.35
CA THR A 59 -4.18 -3.17 3.99
C THR A 59 -3.59 -3.89 5.20
N ALA A 60 -3.31 -5.18 5.04
CA ALA A 60 -2.67 -6.01 6.04
C ALA A 60 -1.22 -6.32 5.63
N LEU A 61 -0.26 -6.02 6.50
CA LEU A 61 1.16 -6.33 6.30
C LEU A 61 1.58 -7.45 7.25
N THR A 62 2.15 -8.54 6.72
CA THR A 62 2.63 -9.67 7.53
C THR A 62 3.99 -10.15 7.03
N PRO A 63 5.05 -10.14 7.86
CA PRO A 63 5.13 -9.55 9.19
C PRO A 63 5.03 -8.02 9.14
N GLY A 64 4.45 -7.41 10.18
CA GLY A 64 4.31 -5.95 10.30
C GLY A 64 5.66 -5.25 10.51
N ARG A 65 6.41 -5.02 9.43
CA ARG A 65 7.73 -4.36 9.47
C ARG A 65 7.63 -2.83 9.56
N ILE A 66 6.52 -2.27 9.12
CA ILE A 66 6.25 -0.83 9.14
C ILE A 66 5.22 -0.59 10.25
N GLY A 67 5.55 0.27 11.20
CA GLY A 67 4.71 0.57 12.36
C GLY A 67 3.93 1.87 12.25
N ARG A 68 3.05 2.13 13.23
CA ARG A 68 2.24 3.36 13.37
C ARG A 68 3.00 4.64 13.03
N ARG A 69 4.23 4.78 13.54
CA ARG A 69 5.04 5.99 13.39
C ARG A 69 5.29 6.40 11.94
N TYR A 70 5.48 5.44 11.03
CA TYR A 70 5.63 5.71 9.61
C TYR A 70 4.40 6.45 9.06
N PHE A 71 3.21 5.93 9.36
CA PHE A 71 1.97 6.50 8.85
C PHE A 71 1.69 7.89 9.43
N GLU A 72 2.09 8.15 10.68
CA GLU A 72 1.99 9.48 11.28
C GLU A 72 2.92 10.50 10.60
N GLU A 73 4.19 10.16 10.40
CA GLU A 73 5.15 11.05 9.72
C GLU A 73 4.76 11.30 8.25
N MET A 74 4.26 10.28 7.55
CA MET A 74 3.73 10.44 6.19
C MET A 74 2.48 11.31 6.17
N ALA A 75 1.56 11.17 7.13
CA ALA A 75 0.36 11.99 7.21
C ALA A 75 0.68 13.47 7.50
N GLU A 76 1.64 13.75 8.37
CA GLU A 76 2.12 15.12 8.62
C GLU A 76 2.69 15.75 7.34
N LEU A 77 3.47 15.00 6.57
CA LEU A 77 4.07 15.49 5.33
C LEU A 77 3.06 15.66 4.19
N ILE A 78 2.16 14.69 3.99
CA ILE A 78 1.23 14.67 2.85
C ILE A 78 0.07 15.67 3.03
N ASN A 79 -0.39 15.88 4.26
CA ASN A 79 -1.51 16.79 4.53
C ASN A 79 -1.08 18.25 4.70
N ALA A 80 0.22 18.57 4.58
CA ALA A 80 0.70 19.94 4.57
C ALA A 80 0.24 20.69 3.31
N PRO A 81 0.04 22.02 3.35
CA PRO A 81 -0.32 22.80 2.16
C PRO A 81 0.72 22.69 1.04
N GLY A 82 0.25 22.47 -0.18
CA GLY A 82 1.09 22.37 -1.37
C GLY A 82 1.51 20.94 -1.71
N LYS A 83 2.44 20.80 -2.65
CA LYS A 83 2.96 19.47 -3.03
C LYS A 83 3.92 18.97 -1.93
N PRO A 84 3.81 17.70 -1.49
CA PRO A 84 4.75 17.13 -0.52
C PRO A 84 6.20 17.20 -1.01
N ASP A 85 7.13 17.47 -0.10
CA ASP A 85 8.57 17.44 -0.36
C ASP A 85 9.02 16.00 -0.63
N GLU A 86 9.36 15.71 -1.89
CA GLU A 86 9.74 14.37 -2.34
C GLU A 86 11.01 13.85 -1.65
N ALA A 87 11.94 14.74 -1.30
CA ALA A 87 13.18 14.33 -0.63
C ALA A 87 12.89 13.87 0.80
N LYS A 88 12.04 14.60 1.53
CA LYS A 88 11.59 14.21 2.88
C LYS A 88 10.75 12.93 2.85
N LEU A 89 9.90 12.78 1.84
CA LEU A 89 9.10 11.56 1.66
C LEU A 89 10.00 10.33 1.54
N ARG A 90 11.03 10.41 0.68
CA ARG A 90 12.03 9.35 0.54
C ARG A 90 12.81 9.09 1.83
N GLU A 91 13.19 10.15 2.55
CA GLU A 91 13.88 10.03 3.83
C GLU A 91 13.06 9.26 4.88
N ILE A 92 11.78 9.60 5.05
CA ILE A 92 10.86 8.91 5.97
C ILE A 92 10.73 7.43 5.59
N MET A 93 10.54 7.14 4.31
CA MET A 93 10.45 5.76 3.80
C MET A 93 11.70 4.94 4.16
N MET A 94 12.89 5.47 3.89
CA MET A 94 14.17 4.79 4.19
C MET A 94 14.37 4.57 5.69
N ARG A 95 14.02 5.56 6.53
CA ARG A 95 14.09 5.46 8.00
C ARG A 95 13.25 4.30 8.55
N HIS A 96 12.13 4.00 7.90
CA HIS A 96 11.23 2.91 8.26
C HIS A 96 11.51 1.59 7.52
N GLY A 97 12.63 1.50 6.81
CA GLY A 97 13.08 0.27 6.15
C GLY A 97 12.40 -0.03 4.82
N LEU A 98 11.73 0.95 4.22
CA LEU A 98 11.27 0.87 2.83
C LEU A 98 12.40 1.31 1.88
N VAL A 99 12.37 0.80 0.66
CA VAL A 99 13.25 1.24 -0.43
C VAL A 99 12.36 1.91 -1.47
N PRO A 100 12.36 3.25 -1.57
CA PRO A 100 11.63 3.96 -2.61
C PRO A 100 12.14 3.57 -4.01
N ALA A 101 11.23 3.49 -4.98
CA ALA A 101 11.58 3.33 -6.39
C ALA A 101 12.05 4.66 -7.01
#